data_AF-R7I0P9-F1
#
_entry.id   AF-R7I0P9-F1
#
_cell.length_a   1.000
_cell.length_b   1.000
_cell.length_c   1.000
_cell.angle_alpha   90.00
_cell.angle_beta   90.00
_cell.angle_gamma   90.00
#
_symmetry.space_group_name_H-M   'P 1'
#
loop_
_entity.id
_entity.type
_entity.pdbx_description
1 polymer ?
#
loop_
_entity_poly.entity_id
_entity_poly.type
_entity_poly.pdbx_seq_one_letter_code
_entity_poly.pdbx_strand_id
1 'polypeptide(L)'
;MFSPSKMWNGFKNYIYKNYGENPGSMLVHTGVLGWILSSMAQVYAVVFNNKISKEQKMFLIPQEIADAAVNILSFYTLTSGVKYIGAKLTKTAKLRTAELTNLLKKGGHVLEKGEKRIENKVYAGDWNFDITKLENYNSEIADKFKPFRNGAEVITGLIGSVISSNIVTPIARNKYAAIKQKQAISNMNKPADDKNNSNNPVKFDNKISMEAYQHLASVKYSSGSLKI
;
A
#
# COMPACT_ATOMS: atom_id res chain seq x y z
N MET A 1 9.29 -37.65 1.91
CA MET A 1 9.67 -37.65 3.34
C MET A 1 9.71 -36.20 3.83
N PHE A 2 8.72 -35.79 4.62
CA PHE A 2 8.63 -34.44 5.20
C PHE A 2 9.72 -34.27 6.26
N SER A 3 10.63 -33.32 6.08
CA SER A 3 11.69 -33.01 7.03
C SER A 3 11.46 -31.59 7.57
N PRO A 4 11.05 -31.45 8.84
CA PRO A 4 10.85 -30.15 9.48
C PRO A 4 12.10 -29.24 9.41
N SER A 5 13.31 -29.81 9.49
CA SER A 5 14.56 -29.06 9.39
C SER A 5 14.83 -28.52 7.98
N LYS A 6 14.51 -29.28 6.92
CA LYS A 6 14.59 -28.79 5.53
C LYS A 6 13.56 -27.68 5.27
N MET A 7 12.35 -27.80 5.80
CA MET A 7 11.33 -26.75 5.70
C MET A 7 11.75 -25.48 6.44
N TRP A 8 12.28 -25.61 7.65
CA TRP A 8 12.77 -24.47 8.44
C TRP A 8 13.94 -23.74 7.78
N ASN A 9 14.92 -24.48 7.25
CA ASN A 9 16.05 -23.89 6.52
C ASN A 9 15.59 -23.25 5.21
N GLY A 10 14.64 -23.87 4.50
CA GLY A 10 14.02 -23.28 3.31
C GLY A 10 13.30 -21.96 3.63
N PHE A 11 12.52 -21.93 4.72
CA PHE A 11 11.86 -20.73 5.21
C PHE A 11 12.85 -19.63 5.60
N LYS A 12 13.88 -19.96 6.39
CA LYS A 12 14.95 -19.01 6.75
C LYS A 12 15.62 -18.41 5.52
N ASN A 13 15.98 -19.22 4.54
CA ASN A 13 16.59 -18.76 3.29
C ASN A 13 15.63 -17.87 2.49
N TYR A 14 14.34 -18.19 2.48
CA TYR A 14 13.32 -17.37 1.86
C TYR A 14 13.23 -16.00 2.54
N ILE A 15 13.14 -15.96 3.88
CA ILE A 15 13.08 -14.72 4.66
C ILE A 15 14.36 -13.90 4.44
N TYR A 16 15.53 -14.52 4.48
CA TYR A 16 16.80 -13.83 4.29
C TYR A 16 16.89 -13.18 2.90
N LYS A 17 16.60 -13.93 1.82
CA LYS A 17 16.68 -13.41 0.46
C LYS A 17 15.63 -12.34 0.15
N ASN A 18 14.40 -12.52 0.63
CA ASN A 18 13.30 -11.60 0.30
C ASN A 18 13.21 -10.39 1.24
N TYR A 19 13.71 -10.51 2.48
CA TYR A 19 13.50 -9.50 3.52
C TYR A 19 14.80 -9.05 4.20
N GLY A 20 15.80 -9.92 4.34
CA GLY A 20 17.13 -9.54 4.83
C GLY A 20 17.92 -8.73 3.79
N GLU A 21 17.96 -9.21 2.55
CA GLU A 21 18.65 -8.52 1.44
C GLU A 21 17.83 -7.36 0.85
N ASN A 22 16.52 -7.31 1.15
CA ASN A 22 15.58 -6.31 0.63
C ASN A 22 14.65 -5.78 1.75
N PRO A 23 15.18 -5.00 2.70
CA PRO A 23 14.41 -4.51 3.85
C PRO A 23 13.29 -3.53 3.44
N GLY A 24 13.43 -2.83 2.30
CA GLY A 24 12.35 -2.00 1.76
C GLY A 24 11.12 -2.81 1.34
N SER A 25 11.30 -4.02 0.83
CA SER A 25 10.18 -4.93 0.51
C SER A 25 9.62 -5.61 1.76
N MET A 26 10.47 -5.90 2.75
CA MET A 26 10.01 -6.32 4.07
C MET A 26 9.03 -5.30 4.66
N LEU A 27 9.40 -4.01 4.68
CA LEU A 27 8.56 -2.92 5.18
C LEU A 27 7.18 -2.88 4.50
N VAL A 28 7.14 -2.99 3.17
CA VAL A 28 5.88 -2.97 2.41
C VAL A 28 5.02 -4.19 2.78
N HIS A 29 5.60 -5.39 2.78
CA HIS A 29 4.84 -6.61 2.98
C HIS A 29 4.36 -6.77 4.42
N THR A 30 5.19 -6.42 5.42
CA THR A 30 4.77 -6.45 6.83
C THR A 30 3.71 -5.39 7.11
N GLY A 31 3.80 -4.21 6.48
CA GLY A 31 2.76 -3.19 6.53
C GLY A 31 1.43 -3.69 5.96
N VAL A 32 1.45 -4.31 4.77
CA VAL A 32 0.25 -4.93 4.17
C VAL A 32 -0.32 -6.04 5.05
N LEU A 33 0.52 -6.92 5.59
CA LEU A 33 0.08 -7.97 6.50
C LEU A 33 -0.59 -7.38 7.75
N GLY A 34 -0.03 -6.32 8.32
CA GLY A 34 -0.64 -5.58 9.42
C GLY A 34 -2.02 -5.04 9.07
N TRP A 35 -2.18 -4.46 7.89
CA TRP A 35 -3.49 -4.01 7.39
C TRP A 35 -4.49 -5.16 7.23
N ILE A 36 -4.07 -6.28 6.64
CA ILE A 36 -4.93 -7.47 6.49
C ILE A 36 -5.43 -7.95 7.85
N LEU A 37 -4.52 -8.15 8.81
CA LEU A 37 -4.87 -8.62 10.15
C LEU A 37 -5.78 -7.63 10.88
N SER A 38 -5.51 -6.33 10.76
CA SER A 38 -6.35 -5.27 11.34
C SER A 38 -7.76 -5.27 10.76
N SER A 39 -7.88 -5.36 9.43
CA SER A 39 -9.18 -5.42 8.76
C SER A 39 -9.95 -6.70 9.07
N MET A 40 -9.27 -7.84 9.19
CA MET A 40 -9.89 -9.09 9.64
C MET A 40 -10.46 -8.94 11.06
N ALA A 41 -9.71 -8.32 11.96
CA ALA A 41 -10.19 -8.05 13.33
C ALA A 41 -11.42 -7.14 13.33
N GLN A 42 -11.45 -6.11 12.48
CA GLN A 42 -12.60 -5.20 12.36
C GLN A 42 -13.84 -5.92 11.82
N VAL A 43 -13.71 -6.73 10.78
CA VAL A 43 -14.81 -7.54 10.24
C VAL A 43 -15.31 -8.54 11.30
N TYR A 44 -14.39 -9.23 11.98
CA TYR A 44 -14.72 -10.17 13.05
C TYR A 44 -15.51 -9.48 14.17
N ALA A 45 -15.06 -8.31 14.61
CA ALA A 45 -15.76 -7.52 15.62
C ALA A 45 -17.19 -7.17 15.19
N VAL A 46 -17.42 -6.78 13.93
CA VAL A 46 -18.78 -6.50 13.43
C VAL A 46 -19.64 -7.76 13.37
N VAL A 47 -19.09 -8.89 12.89
CA VAL A 47 -19.82 -10.16 12.77
C VAL A 47 -20.29 -10.66 14.13
N PHE A 48 -19.43 -10.65 15.13
CA PHE A 48 -19.70 -11.22 16.46
C PHE A 48 -20.27 -10.23 17.47
N ASN A 49 -20.49 -8.97 17.10
CA ASN A 49 -21.13 -8.01 18.00
C ASN A 49 -22.65 -8.19 18.02
N ASN A 50 -23.17 -8.59 19.19
CA ASN A 50 -24.60 -8.83 19.41
C ASN A 50 -25.43 -7.55 19.46
N LYS A 51 -24.79 -6.39 19.66
CA LYS A 51 -25.43 -5.07 19.72
C LYS A 51 -25.72 -4.49 18.33
N ILE A 52 -25.16 -5.08 17.27
CA ILE A 52 -25.39 -4.67 15.88
C ILE A 52 -26.47 -5.58 15.30
N SER A 53 -27.56 -5.00 14.79
CA SER A 53 -28.65 -5.79 14.21
C SER A 53 -28.20 -6.51 12.93
N LYS A 54 -28.97 -7.53 12.51
CA LYS A 54 -28.67 -8.25 11.26
C LYS A 54 -28.69 -7.33 10.04
N GLU A 55 -29.63 -6.37 9.98
CA GLU A 55 -29.70 -5.41 8.88
C GLU A 55 -28.46 -4.50 8.86
N GLN A 56 -27.97 -4.07 10.02
CA GLN A 56 -26.78 -3.25 10.14
C GLN A 56 -25.52 -4.01 9.69
N LYS A 57 -25.39 -5.29 10.04
CA LYS A 57 -24.26 -6.13 9.62
C LYS A 57 -24.17 -6.28 8.10
N MET A 58 -25.31 -6.46 7.43
CA MET A 58 -25.38 -6.55 5.97
C MET A 58 -24.86 -5.29 5.26
N PHE A 59 -24.88 -4.14 5.96
CA PHE A 59 -24.36 -2.88 5.44
C PHE A 59 -22.90 -2.64 5.86
N LEU A 60 -22.55 -2.90 7.13
CA LEU A 60 -21.24 -2.62 7.69
C LEU A 60 -20.15 -3.56 7.17
N ILE A 61 -20.42 -4.86 7.05
CA ILE A 61 -19.41 -5.84 6.63
C ILE A 61 -18.86 -5.53 5.22
N PRO A 62 -19.70 -5.28 4.19
CA PRO A 62 -19.19 -4.89 2.87
C PRO A 62 -18.40 -3.57 2.89
N GLN A 63 -18.72 -2.64 3.79
CA GLN A 63 -17.97 -1.40 3.94
C GLN A 63 -16.62 -1.61 4.60
N GLU A 64 -16.52 -2.45 5.64
CA GLU A 64 -15.22 -2.78 6.26
C GLU A 64 -14.31 -3.50 5.27
N ILE A 65 -14.88 -4.38 4.43
CA ILE A 65 -14.12 -5.05 3.37
C ILE A 65 -13.65 -4.06 2.30
N ALA A 66 -14.52 -3.15 1.86
CA ALA A 66 -14.14 -2.12 0.89
C ALA A 66 -13.08 -1.17 1.46
N ASP A 67 -13.20 -0.82 2.74
CA ASP A 67 -12.23 0.01 3.45
C ASP A 67 -10.87 -0.67 3.57
N ALA A 68 -10.87 -1.97 3.90
CA ALA A 68 -9.68 -2.81 3.90
C ALA A 68 -9.01 -2.85 2.53
N ALA A 69 -9.80 -3.07 1.47
CA ALA A 69 -9.30 -3.14 0.11
C ALA A 69 -8.64 -1.82 -0.30
N VAL A 70 -9.29 -0.68 -0.03
CA VAL A 70 -8.74 0.65 -0.31
C VAL A 70 -7.41 0.85 0.42
N ASN A 71 -7.33 0.54 1.71
CA ASN A 71 -6.10 0.68 2.48
C ASN A 71 -4.96 -0.19 1.95
N ILE A 72 -5.23 -1.48 1.74
CA ILE A 72 -4.21 -2.44 1.31
C ILE A 72 -3.69 -2.06 -0.07
N LEU A 73 -4.58 -1.75 -1.01
CA LEU A 73 -4.22 -1.38 -2.37
C LEU A 73 -3.48 -0.04 -2.41
N SER A 74 -4.00 1.01 -1.76
CA SER A 74 -3.34 2.31 -1.74
C SER A 74 -1.95 2.20 -1.11
N PHE A 75 -1.86 1.52 0.05
CA PHE A 75 -0.62 1.34 0.77
C PHE A 75 0.39 0.59 -0.07
N TYR A 76 0.03 -0.58 -0.60
CA TYR A 76 0.95 -1.38 -1.38
C TYR A 76 1.44 -0.65 -2.63
N THR A 77 0.52 -0.06 -3.40
CA THR A 77 0.85 0.58 -4.69
C THR A 77 1.70 1.82 -4.50
N LEU A 78 1.33 2.72 -3.59
CA LEU A 78 2.08 3.95 -3.35
C LEU A 78 3.41 3.68 -2.67
N THR A 79 3.43 2.85 -1.63
CA THR A 79 4.67 2.52 -0.90
C THR A 79 5.65 1.82 -1.84
N SER A 80 5.18 0.86 -2.65
CA SER A 80 6.04 0.19 -3.64
C SER A 80 6.49 1.13 -4.76
N GLY A 81 5.62 2.04 -5.22
CA GLY A 81 5.95 3.02 -6.25
C GLY A 81 7.01 4.01 -5.80
N VAL A 82 6.87 4.59 -4.60
CA VAL A 82 7.86 5.53 -4.04
C VAL A 82 9.17 4.80 -3.69
N LYS A 83 9.10 3.57 -3.16
CA LYS A 83 10.27 2.69 -3.00
C LYS A 83 11.01 2.49 -4.33
N TYR A 84 10.29 2.20 -5.42
CA TYR A 84 10.87 2.02 -6.75
C TYR A 84 11.58 3.30 -7.24
N ILE A 85 11.03 4.47 -6.96
CA ILE A 85 11.70 5.75 -7.26
C ILE A 85 13.02 5.84 -6.48
N GLY A 86 13.04 5.54 -5.19
CA GLY A 86 14.27 5.50 -4.39
C GLY A 86 15.31 4.51 -4.95
N ALA A 87 14.88 3.31 -5.32
CA ALA A 87 15.72 2.31 -5.97
C ALA A 87 16.29 2.81 -7.30
N LYS A 88 15.47 3.49 -8.12
CA LYS A 88 15.91 4.04 -9.41
C LYS A 88 16.88 5.19 -9.23
N LEU A 89 16.64 6.10 -8.27
CA LEU A 89 17.54 7.22 -7.98
C LEU A 89 18.91 6.75 -7.48
N THR A 90 18.94 5.69 -6.67
CA THR A 90 20.20 5.10 -6.22
C THR A 90 20.91 4.35 -7.35
N LYS A 91 20.20 3.52 -8.14
CA LYS A 91 20.77 2.82 -9.31
C LYS A 91 21.35 3.78 -10.36
N THR A 92 20.66 4.88 -10.63
CA THR A 92 21.13 5.92 -11.57
C THR A 92 22.20 6.82 -11.00
N ALA A 93 22.63 6.58 -9.75
CA ALA A 93 23.60 7.40 -9.03
C ALA A 93 23.19 8.88 -8.88
N LYS A 94 21.89 9.20 -9.07
CA LYS A 94 21.33 10.52 -8.78
C LYS A 94 21.28 10.79 -7.28
N LEU A 95 20.99 9.74 -6.51
CA LEU A 95 21.14 9.71 -5.07
C LEU A 95 22.32 8.80 -4.75
N ARG A 96 23.36 9.33 -4.12
CA ARG A 96 24.59 8.58 -3.79
C ARG A 96 25.33 9.23 -2.63
N THR A 97 26.18 8.46 -1.96
CA THR A 97 27.07 8.97 -0.91
C THR A 97 28.34 9.58 -1.51
N ALA A 98 29.11 10.30 -0.68
CA ALA A 98 30.43 10.81 -1.06
C ALA A 98 31.39 9.66 -1.44
N GLU A 99 31.36 8.56 -0.69
CA GLU A 99 32.19 7.38 -0.95
C GLU A 99 31.86 6.73 -2.31
N LEU A 100 30.56 6.52 -2.61
CA LEU A 100 30.13 6.04 -3.93
C LEU A 100 30.51 7.02 -5.04
N THR A 101 30.45 8.33 -4.77
CA THR A 101 30.90 9.33 -5.74
C THR A 101 32.39 9.17 -6.05
N ASN A 102 33.23 8.94 -5.04
CA ASN A 102 34.67 8.74 -5.23
C ASN A 102 34.97 7.45 -6.01
N LEU A 103 34.26 6.34 -5.74
CA LEU A 103 34.40 5.10 -6.50
C LEU A 103 33.98 5.28 -7.97
N LEU A 104 32.85 5.94 -8.20
CA LEU A 104 32.37 6.22 -9.56
C LEU A 104 33.28 7.21 -10.31
N LYS A 105 33.92 8.15 -9.60
CA LYS A 105 34.96 9.03 -10.16
C LYS A 105 36.19 8.25 -10.59
N LYS A 106 36.69 7.33 -9.76
CA LYS A 106 37.83 6.46 -10.11
C LYS A 106 37.54 5.62 -11.36
N GLY A 107 36.30 5.15 -11.52
CA GLY A 107 35.84 4.47 -12.73
C GLY A 107 35.53 5.38 -13.94
N GLY A 108 35.72 6.70 -13.82
CA GLY A 108 35.46 7.65 -14.91
C GLY A 108 33.97 7.80 -15.27
N HIS A 109 33.06 7.55 -14.34
CA HIS A 109 31.60 7.65 -14.54
C HIS A 109 30.99 8.95 -14.02
N VAL A 110 31.76 9.79 -13.35
CA VAL A 110 31.30 11.09 -12.84
C VAL A 110 31.96 12.20 -13.67
N LEU A 111 31.15 13.14 -14.14
CA LEU A 111 31.63 14.36 -14.79
C LEU A 111 32.10 15.36 -13.74
N GLU A 112 33.30 15.89 -13.91
CA GLU A 112 33.78 17.02 -13.14
C GLU A 112 33.30 18.35 -13.71
N LYS A 113 33.38 19.41 -12.90
CA LYS A 113 32.89 20.73 -13.28
C LYS A 113 33.72 21.26 -14.46
N GLY A 114 33.06 21.44 -15.61
CA GLY A 114 33.70 21.93 -16.84
C GLY A 114 34.04 20.84 -17.85
N GLU A 115 33.89 19.57 -17.51
CA GLU A 115 34.08 18.47 -18.46
C GLU A 115 32.88 18.37 -19.42
N LYS A 116 33.18 18.14 -20.70
CA LYS A 116 32.17 17.86 -21.70
C LYS A 116 31.82 16.37 -21.67
N ARG A 117 30.53 16.08 -21.89
CA ARG A 117 30.07 14.71 -22.10
C ARG A 117 30.72 14.14 -23.35
N ILE A 118 31.28 12.95 -23.22
CA ILE A 118 31.73 12.15 -24.36
C ILE A 118 30.47 11.56 -25.01
N GLU A 119 30.40 11.67 -26.34
CA GLU A 119 29.30 11.10 -27.12
C GLU A 119 29.25 9.58 -26.90
N ASN A 120 28.04 9.04 -26.75
CA ASN A 120 27.77 7.62 -26.44
C ASN A 120 28.22 7.10 -25.06
N LYS A 121 28.71 7.96 -24.15
CA LYS A 121 29.00 7.57 -22.77
C LYS A 121 27.88 8.02 -21.81
N VAL A 122 27.43 7.10 -20.96
CA VAL A 122 26.43 7.37 -19.91
C VAL A 122 27.14 7.66 -18.59
N TYR A 123 26.70 8.71 -17.90
CA TYR A 123 27.33 9.18 -16.66
C TYR A 123 26.42 9.01 -15.45
N ALA A 124 27.04 8.91 -14.27
CA ALA A 124 26.38 8.83 -12.99
C ALA A 124 25.50 10.08 -12.76
N GLY A 125 24.19 9.87 -12.68
CA GLY A 125 23.16 10.90 -12.64
C GLY A 125 22.23 10.89 -13.86
N ASP A 126 22.57 10.18 -14.92
CA ASP A 126 21.68 9.98 -16.07
C ASP A 126 20.61 8.93 -15.76
N TRP A 127 19.40 9.12 -16.29
CA TRP A 127 18.29 8.20 -16.04
C TRP A 127 18.51 6.78 -16.60
N ASN A 128 19.40 6.66 -17.58
CA ASN A 128 19.79 5.38 -18.21
C ASN A 128 21.05 4.77 -17.57
N PHE A 129 21.67 5.47 -16.62
CA PHE A 129 22.82 4.94 -15.88
C PHE A 129 22.38 3.83 -14.92
N ASP A 130 23.19 2.80 -14.78
CA ASP A 130 22.93 1.72 -13.83
C ASP A 130 24.25 1.29 -13.16
N ILE A 131 24.43 1.69 -11.91
CA ILE A 131 25.59 1.32 -11.08
C ILE A 131 25.80 -0.20 -11.07
N THR A 132 24.74 -1.00 -11.14
CA THR A 132 24.83 -2.46 -11.02
C THR A 132 25.37 -3.14 -12.28
N LYS A 133 25.50 -2.41 -13.39
CA LYS A 133 26.04 -2.91 -14.66
C LYS A 133 27.51 -2.56 -14.88
N LEU A 134 28.15 -1.88 -13.93
CA LEU A 134 29.56 -1.54 -14.01
C LEU A 134 30.43 -2.78 -13.80
N GLU A 135 31.56 -2.85 -14.50
CA GLU A 135 32.46 -4.01 -14.42
C GLU A 135 33.05 -4.19 -13.00
N ASN A 136 33.40 -3.08 -12.34
CA ASN A 136 33.89 -3.09 -10.96
C ASN A 136 32.76 -3.14 -9.91
N TYR A 137 31.52 -3.44 -10.32
CA TYR A 137 30.38 -3.45 -9.39
C TYR A 137 30.59 -4.47 -8.27
N ASN A 138 30.88 -5.73 -8.62
CA ASN A 138 30.99 -6.80 -7.64
C ASN A 138 32.28 -6.73 -6.81
N SER A 139 33.34 -6.14 -7.34
CA SER A 139 34.65 -6.08 -6.66
C SER A 139 34.76 -4.92 -5.68
N GLU A 140 34.20 -3.75 -6.01
CA GLU A 140 34.48 -2.52 -5.24
C GLU A 140 33.24 -1.73 -4.83
N ILE A 141 32.15 -1.81 -5.61
CA ILE A 141 30.99 -0.92 -5.42
C ILE A 141 29.88 -1.58 -4.60
N ALA A 142 29.67 -2.89 -4.76
CA ALA A 142 28.51 -3.61 -4.23
C ALA A 142 28.37 -3.48 -2.71
N ASP A 143 29.47 -3.59 -1.98
CA ASP A 143 29.47 -3.56 -0.50
C ASP A 143 29.05 -2.20 0.07
N LYS A 144 29.30 -1.11 -0.66
CA LYS A 144 28.89 0.24 -0.28
C LYS A 144 27.53 0.60 -0.86
N PHE A 145 27.24 0.14 -2.07
CA PHE A 145 26.02 0.42 -2.78
C PHE A 145 24.80 -0.30 -2.19
N LYS A 146 24.91 -1.61 -1.91
CA LYS A 146 23.77 -2.43 -1.46
C LYS A 146 23.16 -1.89 -0.14
N PRO A 147 23.94 -1.63 0.93
CA PRO A 147 23.37 -1.10 2.17
C PRO A 147 22.75 0.28 1.97
N PHE A 148 23.41 1.16 1.20
CA PHE A 148 22.89 2.49 0.92
C PHE A 148 21.58 2.46 0.13
N ARG A 149 21.53 1.65 -0.93
CA ARG A 149 20.31 1.42 -1.71
C ARG A 149 19.20 0.87 -0.84
N ASN A 150 19.49 -0.13 -0.02
CA ASN A 150 18.51 -0.72 0.90
C ASN A 150 17.96 0.31 1.89
N GLY A 151 18.83 1.16 2.47
CA GLY A 151 18.41 2.26 3.33
C GLY A 151 17.54 3.29 2.59
N ALA A 152 17.91 3.67 1.37
CA ALA A 152 17.11 4.57 0.55
C ALA A 152 15.73 3.99 0.20
N GLU A 153 15.65 2.70 -0.14
CA GLU A 153 14.39 1.99 -0.38
C GLU A 153 13.50 1.97 0.88
N VAL A 154 14.08 1.78 2.07
CA VAL A 154 13.34 1.86 3.34
C VAL A 154 12.80 3.27 3.59
N ILE A 155 13.64 4.31 3.49
CA ILE A 155 13.24 5.71 3.73
C ILE A 155 12.13 6.13 2.74
N THR A 156 12.33 5.85 1.46
CA THR A 156 11.34 6.20 0.43
C THR A 156 10.07 5.38 0.57
N GLY A 157 10.17 4.11 0.95
CA GLY A 157 9.02 3.30 1.35
C GLY A 157 8.26 3.93 2.51
N LEU A 158 8.94 4.34 3.59
CA LEU A 158 8.30 5.01 4.73
C LEU A 158 7.56 6.30 4.30
N ILE A 159 8.17 7.14 3.47
CA ILE A 159 7.51 8.33 2.92
C ILE A 159 6.23 7.95 2.15
N GLY A 160 6.33 6.97 1.25
CA GLY A 160 5.18 6.45 0.50
C GLY A 160 4.07 5.93 1.43
N SER A 161 4.45 5.26 2.52
CA SER A 161 3.52 4.71 3.50
C SER A 161 2.75 5.80 4.28
N VAL A 162 3.43 6.89 4.63
CA VAL A 162 2.85 8.04 5.34
C VAL A 162 1.87 8.78 4.42
N ILE A 163 2.28 9.04 3.18
CA ILE A 163 1.42 9.67 2.16
C ILE A 163 0.19 8.80 1.90
N SER A 164 0.38 7.49 1.74
CA SER A 164 -0.72 6.58 1.49
C SER A 164 -1.73 6.60 2.64
N SER A 165 -1.24 6.42 3.87
CA SER A 165 -2.10 6.22 5.04
C SER A 165 -2.83 7.50 5.46
N ASN A 166 -2.19 8.66 5.31
CA ASN A 166 -2.72 9.92 5.82
C ASN A 166 -3.38 10.81 4.76
N ILE A 167 -3.10 10.59 3.47
CA ILE A 167 -3.61 11.45 2.39
C ILE A 167 -4.47 10.64 1.44
N VAL A 168 -3.89 9.63 0.79
CA VAL A 168 -4.59 8.95 -0.31
C VAL A 168 -5.73 8.09 0.20
N THR A 169 -5.50 7.35 1.28
CA THR A 169 -6.52 6.52 1.90
C THR A 169 -7.75 7.32 2.32
N PRO A 170 -7.66 8.42 3.11
CA PRO A 170 -8.82 9.25 3.43
C PRO A 170 -9.56 9.78 2.19
N ILE A 171 -8.84 10.25 1.16
CA ILE A 171 -9.46 10.75 -0.07
C ILE A 171 -10.23 9.63 -0.79
N ALA A 172 -9.62 8.45 -0.91
CA ALA A 172 -10.23 7.30 -1.58
C ALA A 172 -11.46 6.79 -0.81
N ARG A 173 -11.37 6.71 0.52
CA ARG A 173 -12.49 6.37 1.41
C ARG A 173 -13.65 7.35 1.24
N ASN A 174 -13.36 8.65 1.24
CA ASN A 174 -14.37 9.69 1.11
C ASN A 174 -15.08 9.62 -0.25
N LYS A 175 -14.32 9.40 -1.34
CA LYS A 175 -14.89 9.20 -2.68
C LYS A 175 -15.77 7.95 -2.75
N TYR A 176 -15.32 6.84 -2.16
CA TYR A 176 -16.11 5.61 -2.11
C TYR A 176 -17.42 5.80 -1.34
N ALA A 177 -17.36 6.45 -0.17
CA ALA A 177 -18.54 6.75 0.64
C ALA A 177 -19.54 7.63 -0.12
N ALA A 178 -19.06 8.66 -0.83
CA ALA A 178 -19.92 9.53 -1.65
C ALA A 178 -20.62 8.78 -2.80
N ILE A 179 -19.91 7.85 -3.47
CA ILE A 179 -20.50 7.01 -4.52
C ILE A 179 -21.59 6.12 -3.94
N LYS A 180 -21.31 5.43 -2.83
CA LYS A 180 -22.28 4.57 -2.14
C LYS A 180 -23.51 5.35 -1.67
N GLN A 181 -23.32 6.55 -1.11
CA GLN A 181 -24.40 7.44 -0.72
C GLN A 181 -25.25 7.84 -1.93
N LYS A 182 -24.64 8.23 -3.05
CA LYS A 182 -25.35 8.59 -4.28
C LYS A 182 -26.14 7.41 -4.85
N GLN A 183 -25.60 6.20 -4.80
CA GLN A 183 -26.29 4.97 -5.21
C GLN A 183 -27.50 4.67 -4.31
N ALA A 184 -27.37 4.87 -2.99
CA ALA A 184 -28.47 4.71 -2.06
C ALA A 184 -29.62 5.70 -2.37
N ILE A 185 -29.30 7.00 -2.54
CA ILE A 185 -30.29 8.04 -2.91
C ILE A 185 -30.97 7.69 -4.25
N SER A 186 -30.19 7.30 -5.26
CA SER A 186 -30.75 6.95 -6.58
C SER A 186 -31.69 5.74 -6.52
N ASN A 187 -31.39 4.74 -5.69
CA ASN A 187 -32.27 3.58 -5.50
C ASN A 187 -33.53 3.91 -4.67
N MET A 188 -33.48 4.94 -3.81
CA MET A 188 -34.67 5.47 -3.13
C MET A 188 -35.57 6.25 -4.09
N ASN A 189 -34.98 7.00 -5.02
CA ASN A 189 -35.71 7.82 -6.00
C ASN A 189 -36.20 7.06 -7.24
N LYS A 190 -35.91 5.76 -7.38
CA LYS A 190 -36.53 4.93 -8.42
C LYS A 190 -38.03 4.80 -8.12
N PRO A 191 -38.93 5.18 -9.06
CA PRO A 191 -40.35 4.92 -8.93
C PRO A 191 -40.55 3.44 -8.61
N ALA A 192 -41.48 3.12 -7.70
CA ALA A 192 -41.92 1.75 -7.55
C ALA A 192 -42.57 1.36 -8.88
N ASP A 193 -41.90 0.51 -9.68
CA ASP A 193 -42.57 -0.13 -10.80
C ASP A 193 -43.72 -0.94 -10.21
N ASP A 194 -44.94 -0.49 -10.52
CA ASP A 194 -46.19 -1.17 -10.25
C ASP A 194 -46.09 -2.63 -10.70
N LYS A 195 -45.92 -3.53 -9.74
CA LYS A 195 -46.33 -4.92 -9.90
C LYS A 195 -47.57 -5.15 -9.06
N ASN A 196 -48.69 -4.86 -9.70
CA ASN A 196 -49.98 -5.48 -9.42
C ASN A 196 -49.79 -7.00 -9.20
N ASN A 197 -49.88 -7.46 -7.95
CA ASN A 197 -50.73 -8.60 -7.65
C ASN A 197 -51.07 -8.70 -6.16
N SER A 198 -52.33 -9.07 -5.95
CA SER A 198 -53.06 -9.14 -4.70
C SER A 198 -52.48 -10.19 -3.72
N ASN A 199 -52.72 -9.96 -2.42
CA ASN A 199 -52.65 -10.91 -1.31
C ASN A 199 -51.29 -11.52 -0.91
N ASN A 200 -50.56 -10.83 -0.03
CA ASN A 200 -49.79 -11.43 1.09
C ASN A 200 -49.20 -10.33 2.00
N PRO A 201 -49.42 -10.34 3.33
CA PRO A 201 -48.98 -9.27 4.21
C PRO A 201 -47.62 -9.58 4.83
N VAL A 202 -46.53 -9.55 4.06
CA VAL A 202 -45.19 -9.27 4.61
C VAL A 202 -44.33 -8.65 3.49
N LYS A 203 -44.49 -7.35 3.22
CA LYS A 203 -43.45 -6.60 2.51
C LYS A 203 -42.44 -6.12 3.56
N PHE A 204 -41.35 -6.86 3.72
CA PHE A 204 -40.13 -6.27 4.25
C PHE A 204 -39.69 -5.20 3.26
N ASP A 205 -40.00 -3.94 3.56
CA ASP A 205 -39.46 -2.79 2.85
C ASP A 205 -37.94 -2.76 3.08
N ASN A 206 -37.20 -3.40 2.17
CA ASN A 206 -35.74 -3.45 2.16
C ASN A 206 -35.10 -2.09 1.78
N LYS A 207 -35.84 -0.98 1.84
CA LYS A 207 -35.35 0.35 1.51
C LYS A 207 -35.08 1.12 2.80
N ILE A 208 -33.84 1.04 3.27
CA ILE A 208 -33.33 1.85 4.39
C ILE A 208 -33.45 3.34 3.99
N SER A 209 -34.03 4.19 4.84
CA SER A 209 -34.14 5.64 4.56
C SER A 209 -32.76 6.31 4.55
N MET A 210 -32.63 7.47 3.89
CA MET A 210 -31.36 8.21 3.84
C MET A 210 -30.86 8.62 5.22
N GLU A 211 -31.77 8.96 6.12
CA GLU A 211 -31.47 9.27 7.51
C GLU A 211 -30.94 8.03 8.24
N ALA A 212 -31.55 6.86 8.04
CA ALA A 212 -31.06 5.61 8.61
C ALA A 212 -29.68 5.23 8.03
N TYR A 213 -29.43 5.48 6.74
CA TYR A 213 -28.11 5.29 6.14
C TYR A 213 -27.05 6.24 6.71
N GLN A 214 -27.38 7.54 6.81
CA GLN A 214 -26.51 8.55 7.40
C GLN A 214 -26.23 8.27 8.87
N HIS A 215 -27.23 7.79 9.62
CA HIS A 215 -27.08 7.33 10.99
C HIS A 215 -26.17 6.09 11.08
N LEU A 216 -26.33 5.10 10.20
CA LEU A 216 -25.44 3.93 10.18
C LEU A 216 -24.00 4.28 9.79
N ALA A 217 -23.82 5.22 8.85
CA ALA A 217 -22.53 5.76 8.50
C ALA A 217 -21.93 6.58 9.65
N SER A 218 -22.72 7.39 10.37
CA SER A 218 -22.24 8.21 11.49
C SER A 218 -21.91 7.38 12.74
N VAL A 219 -22.63 6.28 12.99
CA VAL A 219 -22.29 5.30 14.05
C VAL A 219 -20.90 4.69 13.82
N LYS A 220 -20.48 4.49 12.56
CA LYS A 220 -19.10 4.06 12.24
C LYS A 220 -18.06 5.08 12.72
N TYR A 221 -18.31 6.38 12.53
CA TYR A 221 -17.41 7.46 12.97
C TYR A 221 -17.50 7.79 14.47
N SER A 222 -18.64 7.53 15.12
CA SER A 222 -18.83 7.76 16.56
C SER A 222 -18.15 6.72 17.45
N SER A 223 -17.91 5.50 16.94
CA SER A 223 -17.20 4.45 17.68
C SER A 223 -15.68 4.67 17.85
N GLY A 224 -15.13 5.74 17.25
CA GLY A 224 -13.72 6.13 17.35
C GLY A 224 -13.39 7.01 18.56
N SER A 225 -14.33 7.30 19.46
CA SER A 225 -14.00 7.90 20.76
C SER A 225 -13.40 6.82 21.66
N LEU A 226 -12.10 6.60 21.50
CA LEU A 226 -11.25 6.33 22.66
C LEU A 226 -11.45 7.51 23.60
N LYS A 227 -12.34 7.34 24.58
CA LYS A 227 -12.26 8.13 25.81
C LYS A 227 -10.88 7.85 26.40
N ILE A 228 -10.04 8.87 26.37
CA ILE A 228 -8.89 8.97 27.27
C ILE A 228 -9.43 8.99 28.70
#